data_AF-A0A6L8NGP3-F1
#
_entry.id   AF-A0A6L8NGP3-F1
#
_cell.length_a   1.000
_cell.length_b   1.000
_cell.length_c   1.000
_cell.angle_alpha   90.00
_cell.angle_beta   90.00
_cell.angle_gamma   90.00
#
_symmetry.space_group_name_H-M   'P 1'
#
loop_
_entity.id
_entity.type
_entity.pdbx_description
1 polymer ?
#
loop_
_entity_poly.entity_id
_entity_poly.type
_entity_poly.pdbx_seq_one_letter_code
_entity_poly.pdbx_strand_id
1 'polypeptide(L)'
;MIASITSGKSTAGLIWYLFDTKKAKDHTAPHLVASWDGFAPDPGRAEDFDAAKKLLVADLDLRVKQAGRLGRAPEQHVWHCSVRAAPEDRELTDDEWAEVARRIVHATGIAPEGDPDGCHWVAVRHAPDHIHIAATKVRGDLSGARNWHDYRNADRELVSVEKEYGLRQVARGDRTAAKRPTRAEQEKARRRARGTTAREQLRTTVRTAVAAASTIEEFAHLLSQIDGVLTQVVYFPSGDVRGYKIALKGDTNAQGDPVWFSGSQLAPDLSFPKIRERLDTIESDADQQPNRDRPDPWHQTITMIEIIPHHLDQADDEASQAHLHAFGEVLDALPLLAPRQLRTQLRDAATAFERATRSRIRAEQNQARALRSAARAMLRQPPPKDGAFLAMLLDAAVLVVIAATRWHQLRQHDQQVEAAHQALLHLQVAYDQAAVAPLTALAQGRPPQPVVEQYIHRVRRAVPSQAERVLADPAFDALVTVLSEAEAAGHDPDRLLRQATDQRALDDARHPARVLTWRVQRLSTGQAPSSRDRVARVRSTAKPSSAPSRPAEFTPPQPSAPGRRR
;
A
#
# COMPACT_ATOMS: atom_id res chain seq x y z
N MET A 1 -2.02 21.45 -9.23
CA MET A 1 -3.47 21.65 -9.37
C MET A 1 -4.28 20.35 -9.20
N ILE A 2 -5.56 20.45 -8.81
CA ILE A 2 -6.51 19.32 -8.77
C ILE A 2 -7.86 19.77 -9.31
N ALA A 3 -8.50 18.92 -10.12
CA ALA A 3 -9.87 19.11 -10.58
C ALA A 3 -10.86 18.19 -9.84
N SER A 4 -12.07 18.68 -9.59
CA SER A 4 -13.22 17.87 -9.15
C SER A 4 -14.42 18.18 -10.02
N ILE A 5 -14.98 17.14 -10.65
CA ILE A 5 -16.08 17.22 -11.61
C ILE A 5 -17.33 16.56 -11.02
N THR A 6 -18.46 17.25 -11.14
CA THR A 6 -19.78 16.73 -10.74
C THR A 6 -20.83 17.05 -11.80
N SER A 7 -21.97 16.34 -11.74
CA SER A 7 -23.14 16.60 -12.57
C SER A 7 -24.32 17.02 -11.72
N GLY A 8 -25.17 17.90 -12.25
CA GLY A 8 -26.31 18.46 -11.54
C GLY A 8 -27.53 18.68 -12.44
N LYS A 9 -28.64 19.08 -11.82
CA LYS A 9 -29.93 19.28 -12.49
C LYS A 9 -30.39 20.75 -12.56
N SER A 10 -29.61 21.69 -12.02
CA SER A 10 -30.03 23.10 -11.91
C SER A 10 -28.88 24.06 -12.18
N THR A 11 -28.87 24.65 -13.38
CA THR A 11 -27.92 25.72 -13.77
C THR A 11 -28.06 26.92 -12.85
N ALA A 12 -29.30 27.37 -12.60
CA ALA A 12 -29.58 28.49 -11.70
C ALA A 12 -29.06 28.26 -10.27
N GLY A 13 -29.22 27.04 -9.74
CA GLY A 13 -28.73 26.67 -8.42
C GLY A 13 -27.22 26.66 -8.34
N LEU A 14 -26.55 26.14 -9.38
CA LEU A 14 -25.08 26.18 -9.45
C LEU A 14 -24.57 27.62 -9.55
N ILE A 15 -25.06 28.42 -10.51
CA ILE A 15 -24.62 29.81 -10.68
C ILE A 15 -24.86 30.62 -9.40
N TRP A 16 -26.00 30.47 -8.74
CA TRP A 16 -26.23 31.11 -7.44
C TRP A 16 -25.16 30.73 -6.40
N TYR A 17 -24.82 29.44 -6.31
CA TYR A 17 -23.79 28.96 -5.38
C TYR A 17 -22.41 29.54 -5.68
N LEU A 18 -22.02 29.65 -6.97
CA LEU A 18 -20.71 30.17 -7.36
C LEU A 18 -20.49 31.64 -6.94
N PHE A 19 -21.56 32.43 -6.85
CA PHE A 19 -21.51 33.83 -6.44
C PHE A 19 -21.93 34.08 -4.97
N ASP A 20 -22.30 33.04 -4.20
CA ASP A 20 -22.70 33.20 -2.80
C ASP A 20 -21.48 33.33 -1.87
N THR A 21 -21.21 34.53 -1.37
CA THR A 21 -20.14 34.81 -0.39
C THR A 21 -20.56 34.61 1.07
N LYS A 22 -21.85 34.36 1.34
CA LYS A 22 -22.38 34.26 2.71
C LYS A 22 -22.37 32.83 3.22
N LYS A 23 -22.85 31.87 2.42
CA LYS A 23 -22.87 30.45 2.84
C LYS A 23 -21.63 29.67 2.40
N ALA A 24 -20.97 30.07 1.32
CA ALA A 24 -19.72 29.47 0.88
C ALA A 24 -18.53 30.28 1.42
N LYS A 25 -18.02 29.85 2.58
CA LYS A 25 -17.02 30.59 3.38
C LYS A 25 -15.69 30.91 2.66
N ASP A 26 -15.42 30.27 1.54
CA ASP A 26 -14.17 30.41 0.80
C ASP A 26 -14.30 31.38 -0.41
N HIS A 27 -15.49 31.93 -0.65
CA HIS A 27 -15.76 32.83 -1.78
C HIS A 27 -15.60 34.29 -1.32
N THR A 28 -14.73 35.06 -1.98
CA THR A 28 -14.40 36.43 -1.55
C THR A 28 -14.75 37.49 -2.59
N ALA A 29 -14.45 37.24 -3.87
CA ALA A 29 -14.71 38.18 -4.97
C ALA A 29 -15.10 37.42 -6.24
N PRO A 30 -16.30 36.80 -6.28
CA PRO A 30 -16.72 36.01 -7.43
C PRO A 30 -16.92 36.88 -8.67
N HIS A 31 -16.27 36.54 -9.78
CA HIS A 31 -16.39 37.21 -11.08
C HIS A 31 -16.06 36.23 -12.21
N LEU A 32 -16.49 36.55 -13.44
CA LEU A 32 -16.16 35.76 -14.62
C LEU A 32 -14.73 36.05 -15.08
N VAL A 33 -14.01 34.98 -15.42
CA VAL A 33 -12.68 35.06 -16.07
C VAL A 33 -12.72 34.55 -17.52
N ALA A 34 -13.71 33.73 -17.87
CA ALA A 34 -13.93 33.29 -19.25
C ALA A 34 -15.38 32.85 -19.49
N SER A 35 -15.82 32.89 -20.74
CA SER A 35 -17.08 32.31 -21.22
C SER A 35 -16.91 31.70 -22.61
N TRP A 36 -17.92 30.94 -23.05
CA TRP A 36 -17.96 30.31 -24.37
C TRP A 36 -17.84 31.31 -25.53
N ASP A 37 -18.23 32.57 -25.32
CA ASP A 37 -18.27 33.63 -26.33
C ASP A 37 -17.40 34.85 -26.00
N GLY A 38 -16.86 34.94 -24.78
CA GLY A 38 -16.15 36.13 -24.28
C GLY A 38 -17.04 37.31 -23.87
N PHE A 39 -18.37 37.18 -23.93
CA PHE A 39 -19.32 38.27 -23.70
C PHE A 39 -20.44 37.95 -22.70
N ALA A 40 -20.38 36.80 -22.02
CA ALA A 40 -21.40 36.41 -21.06
C ALA A 40 -21.53 37.46 -19.92
N PRO A 41 -22.76 37.77 -19.47
CA PRO A 41 -22.97 38.75 -18.43
C PRO A 41 -22.37 38.26 -17.11
N ASP A 42 -21.52 39.07 -16.48
CA ASP A 42 -20.88 38.75 -15.19
C ASP A 42 -21.71 39.30 -14.01
N PRO A 43 -22.40 38.45 -13.24
CA PRO A 43 -23.15 38.88 -12.07
C PRO A 43 -22.28 39.55 -11.01
N GLY A 44 -21.01 39.14 -10.89
CA GLY A 44 -20.09 39.62 -9.87
C GLY A 44 -19.60 41.05 -10.08
N ARG A 45 -19.72 41.55 -11.32
CA ARG A 45 -19.33 42.91 -11.74
C ARG A 45 -20.51 43.77 -12.18
N ALA A 46 -21.71 43.22 -12.23
CA ALA A 46 -22.92 43.95 -12.63
C ALA A 46 -23.48 44.81 -11.49
N GLU A 47 -24.09 45.95 -11.84
CA GLU A 47 -24.84 46.76 -10.89
C GLU A 47 -26.08 46.02 -10.35
N ASP A 48 -26.78 45.29 -11.23
CA ASP A 48 -27.91 44.42 -10.88
C ASP A 48 -27.50 42.95 -11.01
N PHE A 49 -27.11 42.36 -9.87
CA PHE A 49 -26.72 40.96 -9.76
C PHE A 49 -27.82 39.99 -10.24
N ASP A 50 -29.08 40.22 -9.85
CA ASP A 50 -30.16 39.28 -10.13
C ASP A 50 -30.56 39.31 -11.60
N ALA A 51 -30.54 40.49 -12.24
CA ALA A 51 -30.74 40.63 -13.68
C ALA A 51 -29.62 39.94 -14.48
N ALA A 52 -28.35 40.23 -14.16
CA ALA A 52 -27.21 39.63 -14.84
C ALA A 52 -27.18 38.10 -14.69
N LYS A 53 -27.44 37.59 -13.47
CA LYS A 53 -27.55 36.15 -13.21
C LYS A 53 -28.68 35.51 -14.03
N LYS A 54 -29.85 36.16 -14.12
CA LYS A 54 -30.98 35.64 -14.87
C LYS A 54 -30.66 35.53 -16.37
N LEU A 55 -29.97 36.52 -16.93
CA LEU A 55 -29.48 36.49 -18.31
C LEU A 55 -28.46 35.36 -18.52
N LEU A 56 -27.43 35.30 -17.66
CA LEU A 56 -26.41 34.25 -17.73
C LEU A 56 -27.02 32.83 -17.72
N VAL A 57 -27.96 32.59 -16.81
CA VAL A 57 -28.66 31.30 -16.72
C VAL A 57 -29.49 31.04 -17.97
N ALA A 58 -30.16 32.07 -18.53
CA ALA A 58 -30.93 31.91 -19.75
C ALA A 58 -30.04 31.53 -20.94
N ASP A 59 -28.87 32.14 -21.05
CA ASP A 59 -27.90 31.87 -22.12
C ASP A 59 -27.29 30.46 -21.98
N LEU A 60 -26.88 30.06 -20.78
CA LEU A 60 -26.37 28.71 -20.50
C LEU A 60 -27.42 27.62 -20.79
N ASP A 61 -28.69 27.85 -20.43
CA ASP A 61 -29.78 26.88 -20.61
C ASP A 61 -30.42 26.93 -22.02
N LEU A 62 -29.98 27.83 -22.91
CA LEU A 62 -30.60 28.01 -24.22
C LEU A 62 -30.74 26.69 -24.99
N ARG A 63 -29.65 25.93 -25.09
CA ARG A 63 -29.61 24.63 -25.79
C ARG A 63 -30.34 23.54 -25.01
N VAL A 64 -30.28 23.57 -23.68
CA VAL A 64 -31.02 22.63 -22.81
C VAL A 64 -32.52 22.75 -23.05
N LYS A 65 -33.05 23.98 -23.10
CA LYS A 65 -34.47 24.25 -23.37
C LYS A 65 -34.87 23.83 -24.78
N GLN A 66 -34.01 24.08 -25.78
CA GLN A 66 -34.25 23.63 -27.16
C GLN A 66 -34.31 22.10 -27.25
N ALA A 67 -33.35 21.38 -26.66
CA ALA A 67 -33.35 19.92 -26.60
C ALA A 67 -34.53 19.36 -25.79
N GLY A 68 -34.95 20.06 -24.73
CA GLY A 68 -36.10 19.70 -23.90
C GLY A 68 -37.41 19.66 -24.69
N ARG A 69 -37.62 20.60 -25.63
CA ARG A 69 -38.78 20.58 -26.55
C ARG A 69 -38.83 19.34 -27.44
N LEU A 70 -37.68 18.70 -27.66
CA LEU A 70 -37.54 17.47 -28.45
C LEU A 70 -37.50 16.20 -27.57
N GLY A 71 -37.66 16.33 -26.24
CA GLY A 71 -37.51 15.22 -25.31
C GLY A 71 -36.08 14.68 -25.19
N ARG A 72 -35.07 15.49 -25.54
CA ARG A 72 -33.64 15.08 -25.60
C ARG A 72 -32.76 15.67 -24.50
N ALA A 73 -33.31 16.54 -23.64
CA ALA A 73 -32.54 17.15 -22.57
C ALA A 73 -32.08 16.10 -21.53
N PRO A 74 -30.78 16.05 -21.18
CA PRO A 74 -30.31 15.17 -20.12
C PRO A 74 -30.93 15.52 -18.76
N GLU A 75 -31.28 14.51 -17.97
CA GLU A 75 -31.83 14.73 -16.62
C GLU A 75 -30.86 15.52 -15.74
N GLN A 76 -29.57 15.18 -15.80
CA GLN A 76 -28.48 15.94 -15.19
C GLN A 76 -27.72 16.69 -16.29
N HIS A 77 -28.25 17.84 -16.73
CA HIS A 77 -27.66 18.63 -17.82
C HIS A 77 -26.48 19.50 -17.37
N VAL A 78 -26.30 19.76 -16.07
CA VAL A 78 -25.19 20.61 -15.59
C VAL A 78 -23.91 19.80 -15.48
N TRP A 79 -22.81 20.37 -15.91
CA TRP A 79 -21.45 19.92 -15.65
C TRP A 79 -20.71 21.00 -14.85
N HIS A 80 -20.12 20.61 -13.72
CA HIS A 80 -19.41 21.51 -12.82
C HIS A 80 -18.01 20.98 -12.57
N CYS A 81 -16.99 21.76 -12.92
CA CYS A 81 -15.59 21.45 -12.63
C CYS A 81 -15.01 22.53 -11.72
N SER A 82 -14.57 22.15 -10.53
CA SER A 82 -13.75 23.01 -9.68
C SER A 82 -12.27 22.70 -9.93
N VAL A 83 -11.43 23.73 -10.04
CA VAL A 83 -9.99 23.60 -10.27
C VAL A 83 -9.27 24.44 -9.22
N ARG A 84 -8.34 23.82 -8.49
CA ARG A 84 -7.60 24.48 -7.40
C ARG A 84 -6.09 24.28 -7.55
N ALA A 85 -5.32 25.35 -7.38
CA ALA A 85 -3.86 25.34 -7.26
C ALA A 85 -3.41 24.94 -5.85
N ALA A 86 -2.17 24.49 -5.69
CA ALA A 86 -1.66 24.20 -4.35
C ALA A 86 -1.48 25.52 -3.56
N PRO A 87 -1.64 25.52 -2.23
CA PRO A 87 -1.43 26.74 -1.43
C PRO A 87 -0.02 27.33 -1.57
N GLU A 88 0.97 26.51 -1.92
CA GLU A 88 2.37 26.90 -2.11
C GLU A 88 2.67 27.37 -3.54
N ASP A 89 1.72 27.22 -4.47
CA ASP A 89 1.88 27.70 -5.85
C ASP A 89 1.77 29.23 -5.89
N ARG A 90 2.38 29.85 -6.91
CA ARG A 90 2.15 31.27 -7.20
C ARG A 90 0.68 31.52 -7.52
N GLU A 91 0.21 32.72 -7.21
CA GLU A 91 -1.11 33.16 -7.66
C GLU A 91 -1.12 33.27 -9.19
N LEU A 92 -2.24 32.84 -9.79
CA LEU A 92 -2.50 33.00 -11.21
C LEU A 92 -3.33 34.26 -11.47
N THR A 93 -3.07 34.90 -12.59
CA THR A 93 -3.89 36.01 -13.12
C THR A 93 -5.23 35.50 -13.66
N ASP A 94 -6.18 36.41 -13.87
CA ASP A 94 -7.47 36.04 -14.47
C ASP A 94 -7.29 35.47 -15.88
N ASP A 95 -6.35 36.00 -16.68
CA ASP A 95 -6.03 35.50 -18.02
C ASP A 95 -5.44 34.08 -17.99
N GLU A 96 -4.56 33.81 -17.02
CA GLU A 96 -4.02 32.47 -16.81
C GLU A 96 -5.10 31.48 -16.40
N TRP A 97 -6.01 31.89 -15.50
CA TRP A 97 -7.17 31.08 -15.13
C TRP A 97 -8.14 30.85 -16.30
N ALA A 98 -8.35 31.87 -17.13
CA ALA A 98 -9.16 31.78 -18.34
C ALA A 98 -8.59 30.77 -19.34
N GLU A 99 -7.27 30.78 -19.55
CA GLU A 99 -6.56 29.80 -20.37
C GLU A 99 -6.71 28.37 -19.81
N VAL A 100 -6.50 28.19 -18.50
CA VAL A 100 -6.70 26.89 -17.84
C VAL A 100 -8.14 26.39 -18.02
N ALA A 101 -9.14 27.26 -17.89
CA ALA A 101 -10.53 26.90 -18.11
C ALA A 101 -10.80 26.44 -19.55
N ARG A 102 -10.31 27.20 -20.55
CA ARG A 102 -10.42 26.85 -21.98
C ARG A 102 -9.81 25.49 -22.27
N ARG A 103 -8.57 25.26 -21.85
CA ARG A 103 -7.88 23.97 -22.00
C ARG A 103 -8.66 22.80 -21.41
N ILE A 104 -9.25 22.99 -20.23
CA ILE A 104 -10.07 21.95 -19.58
C ILE A 104 -11.34 21.66 -20.37
N VAL A 105 -12.11 22.67 -20.80
CA VAL A 105 -13.34 22.41 -21.57
C VAL A 105 -13.04 21.79 -22.95
N HIS A 106 -11.89 22.13 -23.54
CA HIS A 106 -11.39 21.49 -24.77
C HIS A 106 -11.08 20.01 -24.52
N ALA A 107 -10.23 19.70 -23.54
CA ALA A 107 -9.78 18.35 -23.24
C ALA A 107 -10.92 17.42 -22.76
N THR A 108 -11.91 17.97 -22.07
CA THR A 108 -13.03 17.20 -21.51
C THR A 108 -14.16 16.96 -22.50
N GLY A 109 -14.11 17.52 -23.70
CA GLY A 109 -15.16 17.35 -24.71
C GLY A 109 -16.44 18.15 -24.44
N ILE A 110 -16.37 19.13 -23.53
CA ILE A 110 -17.46 20.08 -23.26
C ILE A 110 -17.55 21.08 -24.41
N ALA A 111 -16.44 21.73 -24.74
CA ALA A 111 -16.33 22.62 -25.89
C ALA A 111 -14.97 22.36 -26.56
N PRO A 112 -14.84 21.30 -27.39
CA PRO A 112 -13.59 21.03 -28.10
C PRO A 112 -13.09 22.24 -28.90
N GLU A 113 -11.78 22.37 -29.05
CA GLU A 113 -11.19 23.45 -29.82
C GLU A 113 -11.66 23.40 -31.28
N GLY A 114 -12.09 24.54 -31.81
CA GLY A 114 -12.61 24.65 -33.18
C GLY A 114 -13.99 24.03 -33.42
N ASP A 115 -14.68 23.59 -32.36
CA ASP A 115 -16.02 23.01 -32.46
C ASP A 115 -17.10 24.10 -32.35
N PRO A 116 -17.78 24.46 -33.46
CA PRO A 116 -18.81 25.50 -33.44
C PRO A 116 -20.04 25.09 -32.63
N ASP A 117 -20.21 23.79 -32.38
CA ASP A 117 -21.32 23.22 -31.62
C ASP A 117 -20.92 22.89 -30.17
N GLY A 118 -19.80 23.43 -29.68
CA GLY A 118 -19.38 23.32 -28.28
C GLY A 118 -20.50 23.71 -27.30
N CYS A 119 -20.51 23.09 -26.12
CA CYS A 119 -21.45 23.43 -25.07
C CYS A 119 -21.24 24.86 -24.55
N HIS A 120 -22.30 25.51 -24.07
CA HIS A 120 -22.16 26.78 -23.37
C HIS A 120 -21.53 26.55 -21.99
N TRP A 121 -20.54 27.39 -21.65
CA TRP A 121 -19.78 27.28 -20.41
C TRP A 121 -19.23 28.63 -19.93
N VAL A 122 -19.07 28.78 -18.61
CA VAL A 122 -18.40 29.92 -17.98
C VAL A 122 -17.41 29.48 -16.93
N ALA A 123 -16.36 30.27 -16.71
CA ALA A 123 -15.43 30.11 -15.60
C ALA A 123 -15.56 31.30 -14.63
N VAL A 124 -15.84 30.98 -13.37
CA VAL A 124 -15.95 31.91 -12.25
C VAL A 124 -14.71 31.78 -11.39
N ARG A 125 -13.97 32.87 -11.20
CA ARG A 125 -12.96 32.97 -10.15
C ARG A 125 -13.58 33.60 -8.93
N HIS A 126 -13.36 33.03 -7.78
CA HIS A 126 -13.97 33.45 -6.52
C HIS A 126 -13.04 33.37 -5.31
N ALA A 127 -11.82 32.85 -5.49
CA ALA A 127 -10.71 33.01 -4.57
C ALA A 127 -9.36 33.04 -5.34
N PRO A 128 -8.24 33.40 -4.70
CA PRO A 128 -6.95 33.48 -5.36
C PRO A 128 -6.49 32.15 -5.98
N ASP A 129 -6.78 31.03 -5.30
CA ASP A 129 -6.24 29.69 -5.57
C ASP A 129 -7.17 28.78 -6.39
N HIS A 130 -8.40 29.19 -6.73
CA HIS A 130 -9.33 28.32 -7.45
C HIS A 130 -10.39 29.02 -8.29
N ILE A 131 -10.87 28.28 -9.30
CA ILE A 131 -11.98 28.62 -10.18
C ILE A 131 -13.03 27.51 -10.23
N HIS A 132 -14.24 27.88 -10.66
CA HIS A 132 -15.30 26.96 -11.02
C HIS A 132 -15.72 27.16 -12.47
N ILE A 133 -15.72 26.07 -13.22
CA ILE A 133 -16.25 26.00 -14.58
C ILE A 133 -17.65 25.39 -14.51
N ALA A 134 -18.64 26.13 -15.00
CA ALA A 134 -20.02 25.66 -15.13
C ALA A 134 -20.37 25.54 -16.62
N ALA A 135 -20.90 24.40 -17.03
CA ALA A 135 -21.33 24.17 -18.41
C ALA A 135 -22.66 23.41 -18.47
N THR A 136 -23.37 23.54 -19.59
CA THR A 136 -24.54 22.70 -19.89
C THR A 136 -24.17 21.63 -20.91
N LYS A 137 -24.47 20.36 -20.64
CA LYS A 137 -24.06 19.20 -21.45
C LYS A 137 -24.91 19.01 -22.71
N VAL A 138 -25.29 20.10 -23.36
CA VAL A 138 -26.04 20.11 -24.61
C VAL A 138 -25.30 20.97 -25.61
N ARG A 139 -25.01 20.39 -26.77
CA ARG A 139 -24.24 20.99 -27.87
C ARG A 139 -25.12 21.88 -28.74
N GLY A 140 -24.49 22.64 -29.65
CA GLY A 140 -25.17 23.50 -30.63
C GLY A 140 -26.13 22.72 -31.54
N ASP A 141 -25.76 21.50 -31.92
CA ASP A 141 -26.56 20.54 -32.69
C ASP A 141 -27.66 19.82 -31.88
N LEU A 142 -27.87 20.23 -30.63
CA LEU A 142 -28.82 19.67 -29.66
C LEU A 142 -28.53 18.22 -29.25
N SER A 143 -27.34 17.69 -29.56
CA SER A 143 -26.86 16.42 -29.03
C SER A 143 -26.25 16.60 -27.63
N GLY A 144 -26.03 15.49 -26.92
CA GLY A 144 -25.34 15.50 -25.63
C GLY A 144 -23.84 15.78 -25.80
N ALA A 145 -23.23 16.41 -24.79
CA ALA A 145 -21.78 16.59 -24.74
C ALA A 145 -21.03 15.24 -24.89
N ARG A 146 -19.89 15.26 -25.59
CA ARG A 146 -19.04 14.07 -25.80
C ARG A 146 -18.00 13.95 -24.67
N ASN A 147 -18.45 14.06 -23.43
CA ASN A 147 -17.59 14.23 -22.26
C ASN A 147 -17.19 12.91 -21.55
N TRP A 148 -17.04 11.83 -22.31
CA TRP A 148 -16.60 10.56 -21.75
C TRP A 148 -15.16 10.65 -21.23
N HIS A 149 -14.91 10.11 -20.04
CA HIS A 149 -13.62 10.23 -19.33
C HIS A 149 -13.17 11.67 -19.00
N ASP A 150 -14.10 12.62 -18.87
CA ASP A 150 -13.82 14.01 -18.52
C ASP A 150 -12.83 14.17 -17.36
N TYR A 151 -12.99 13.46 -16.24
CA TYR A 151 -12.04 13.51 -15.12
C TYR A 151 -10.62 13.14 -15.54
N ARG A 152 -10.44 12.09 -16.35
CA ARG A 152 -9.10 11.65 -16.78
C ARG A 152 -8.47 12.63 -17.76
N ASN A 153 -9.28 13.22 -18.64
CA ASN A 153 -8.79 14.17 -19.63
C ASN A 153 -8.44 15.51 -18.97
N ALA A 154 -9.27 16.00 -18.04
CA ALA A 154 -8.95 17.17 -17.23
C ALA A 154 -7.68 16.95 -16.39
N ASP A 155 -7.55 15.81 -15.72
CA ASP A 155 -6.37 15.48 -14.91
C ASP A 155 -5.09 15.41 -15.74
N ARG A 156 -5.17 14.85 -16.96
CA ARG A 156 -4.05 14.83 -17.92
C ARG A 156 -3.69 16.25 -18.38
N GLU A 157 -4.68 17.08 -18.68
CA GLU A 157 -4.44 18.46 -19.10
C GLU A 157 -3.79 19.28 -17.98
N LEU A 158 -4.23 19.08 -16.74
CA LEU A 158 -3.63 19.74 -15.58
C LEU A 158 -2.16 19.35 -15.37
N VAL A 159 -1.72 18.15 -15.75
CA VAL A 159 -0.30 17.79 -15.73
C VAL A 159 0.51 18.66 -16.70
N SER A 160 -0.03 18.92 -17.90
CA SER A 160 0.60 19.82 -18.87
C SER A 160 0.65 21.27 -18.34
N VAL A 161 -0.47 21.76 -17.79
CA VAL A 161 -0.55 23.10 -17.16
C VAL A 161 0.45 23.25 -16.03
N GLU A 162 0.53 22.27 -15.12
CA GLU A 162 1.46 22.30 -13.99
C GLU A 162 2.92 22.44 -14.45
N LYS A 163 3.30 21.67 -15.47
CA LYS A 163 4.65 21.73 -16.05
C LYS A 163 4.93 23.07 -16.72
N GLU A 164 3.99 23.55 -17.53
CA GLU A 164 4.14 24.78 -18.31
C GLU A 164 4.21 26.02 -17.41
N TYR A 165 3.37 26.09 -16.38
CA TYR A 165 3.24 27.27 -15.51
C TYR A 165 4.22 27.23 -14.32
N GLY A 166 5.05 26.18 -14.23
CA GLY A 166 5.99 25.99 -13.12
C GLY A 166 5.31 25.74 -11.77
N LEU A 167 4.14 25.12 -11.79
CA LEU A 167 3.35 24.83 -10.58
C LEU A 167 3.73 23.47 -9.99
N ARG A 168 3.25 23.21 -8.78
CA ARG A 168 3.38 21.92 -8.12
C ARG A 168 2.79 20.81 -8.98
N GLN A 169 3.68 19.96 -9.49
CA GLN A 169 3.32 18.71 -10.16
C GLN A 169 2.80 17.73 -9.11
N VAL A 170 1.49 17.50 -9.15
CA VAL A 170 0.82 16.65 -8.16
C VAL A 170 1.02 15.19 -8.53
N ALA A 171 1.50 14.39 -7.59
CA ALA A 171 1.60 12.94 -7.76
C ALA A 171 0.20 12.32 -7.95
N ARG A 172 -0.16 12.04 -9.20
CA ARG A 172 -1.48 11.47 -9.54
C ARG A 172 -1.58 10.03 -9.07
N GLY A 173 -2.74 9.67 -8.51
CA GLY A 173 -3.06 8.31 -8.07
C GLY A 173 -2.89 7.28 -9.20
N ASP A 174 -2.23 6.15 -8.91
CA ASP A 174 -2.06 5.06 -9.89
C ASP A 174 -3.30 4.15 -10.01
N ARG A 175 -4.37 4.47 -9.26
CA ARG A 175 -5.66 3.75 -9.18
C ARG A 175 -5.59 2.35 -8.58
N THR A 176 -4.52 2.04 -7.85
CA THR A 176 -4.35 0.75 -7.15
C THR A 176 -4.69 0.84 -5.66
N ALA A 177 -4.76 2.06 -5.11
CA ALA A 177 -5.10 2.30 -3.71
C ALA A 177 -6.53 1.85 -3.35
N ALA A 178 -6.72 1.44 -2.10
CA ALA A 178 -8.04 1.22 -1.55
C ALA A 178 -8.85 2.54 -1.53
N LYS A 179 -10.19 2.43 -1.56
CA LYS A 179 -11.07 3.61 -1.58
C LYS A 179 -10.82 4.47 -0.33
N ARG A 180 -10.49 5.74 -0.53
CA ARG A 180 -10.35 6.70 0.58
C ARG A 180 -11.72 6.96 1.22
N PRO A 181 -11.78 7.21 2.54
CA PRO A 181 -13.00 7.68 3.16
C PRO A 181 -13.44 9.02 2.54
N THR A 182 -14.74 9.15 2.33
CA THR A 182 -15.39 10.38 1.90
C THR A 182 -15.28 11.45 2.99
N ARG A 183 -15.42 12.72 2.61
CA ARG A 183 -15.52 13.84 3.57
C ARG A 183 -16.63 13.60 4.61
N ALA A 184 -17.77 13.06 4.20
CA ALA A 184 -18.85 12.74 5.11
C ALA A 184 -18.46 11.68 6.15
N GLU A 185 -17.73 10.64 5.75
CA GLU A 185 -17.20 9.62 6.67
C GLU A 185 -16.19 10.23 7.66
N GLN A 186 -15.29 11.11 7.18
CA GLN A 186 -14.30 11.81 8.02
C GLN A 186 -14.97 12.74 9.03
N GLU A 187 -15.91 13.59 8.59
CA GLU A 187 -16.66 14.49 9.47
C GLU A 187 -17.53 13.72 10.47
N LYS A 188 -18.10 12.59 10.07
CA LYS A 188 -18.84 11.71 10.98
C LYS A 188 -17.93 11.10 12.04
N ALA A 189 -16.71 10.67 11.68
CA ALA A 189 -15.72 10.17 12.63
C ALA A 189 -15.30 11.27 13.61
N ARG A 190 -14.99 12.47 13.10
CA ARG A 190 -14.62 13.64 13.90
C ARG A 190 -15.73 14.03 14.90
N ARG A 191 -16.98 14.12 14.45
CA ARG A 191 -18.13 14.41 15.33
C ARG A 191 -18.34 13.38 16.43
N ARG A 192 -17.93 12.13 16.20
CA ARG A 192 -17.98 11.05 17.20
C ARG A 192 -16.68 10.88 17.98
N ALA A 193 -15.75 11.84 17.87
CA ALA A 193 -14.43 11.80 18.51
C ALA A 193 -13.65 10.49 18.23
N ARG A 194 -13.82 9.92 17.03
CA ARG A 194 -13.07 8.74 16.59
C ARG A 194 -11.83 9.18 15.81
N GLY A 195 -10.68 8.56 16.10
CA GLY A 195 -9.44 8.81 15.37
C GLY A 195 -9.41 8.29 13.93
N THR A 196 -10.31 7.37 13.58
CA THR A 196 -10.43 6.76 12.24
C THR A 196 -11.89 6.59 11.83
N THR A 197 -12.14 6.51 10.53
CA THR A 197 -13.49 6.27 9.99
C THR A 197 -13.92 4.82 10.18
N ALA A 198 -15.23 4.55 10.16
CA ALA A 198 -15.75 3.18 10.23
C ALA A 198 -15.18 2.30 9.12
N ARG A 199 -15.02 2.83 7.90
CA ARG A 199 -14.41 2.13 6.76
C ARG A 199 -12.97 1.69 7.05
N GLU A 200 -12.14 2.56 7.61
CA GLU A 200 -10.74 2.24 7.92
C GLU A 200 -10.61 1.21 9.04
N GLN A 201 -11.44 1.34 10.08
CA GLN A 201 -11.51 0.35 11.17
C GLN A 201 -11.92 -1.01 10.63
N LEU A 202 -13.03 -1.07 9.88
CA LEU A 202 -13.54 -2.31 9.29
C LEU A 202 -12.54 -2.91 8.29
N ARG A 203 -11.83 -2.10 7.50
CA ARG A 203 -10.76 -2.58 6.62
C ARG A 203 -9.67 -3.28 7.43
N THR A 204 -9.14 -2.63 8.47
CA THR A 204 -8.10 -3.19 9.34
C THR A 204 -8.58 -4.50 9.97
N THR A 205 -9.79 -4.51 10.52
CA THR A 205 -10.39 -5.69 11.14
C THR A 205 -10.49 -6.87 10.17
N VAL A 206 -10.98 -6.64 8.94
CA VAL A 206 -11.09 -7.70 7.93
C VAL A 206 -9.72 -8.21 7.52
N ARG A 207 -8.74 -7.33 7.33
CA ARG A 207 -7.37 -7.75 6.97
C ARG A 207 -6.77 -8.67 8.03
N THR A 208 -6.87 -8.28 9.30
CA THR A 208 -6.43 -9.12 10.42
C THR A 208 -7.19 -10.45 10.48
N ALA A 209 -8.52 -10.46 10.24
CA ALA A 209 -9.30 -11.70 10.20
C ALA A 209 -8.88 -12.63 9.04
N VAL A 210 -8.61 -12.08 7.84
CA VAL A 210 -8.10 -12.86 6.69
C VAL A 210 -6.71 -13.43 6.95
N ALA A 211 -5.84 -12.65 7.62
CA ALA A 211 -4.49 -13.10 7.97
C ALA A 211 -4.53 -14.27 8.98
N ALA A 212 -5.55 -14.32 9.85
CA ALA A 212 -5.73 -15.37 10.85
C ALA A 212 -6.49 -16.61 10.33
N ALA A 213 -7.40 -16.45 9.38
CA ALA A 213 -8.20 -17.56 8.85
C ALA A 213 -7.42 -18.46 7.88
N SER A 214 -7.66 -19.77 7.95
CA SER A 214 -7.16 -20.77 6.99
C SER A 214 -8.22 -21.22 5.99
N THR A 215 -9.50 -21.09 6.32
CA THR A 215 -10.63 -21.38 5.42
C THR A 215 -11.65 -20.25 5.41
N ILE A 216 -12.59 -20.29 4.46
CA ILE A 216 -13.66 -19.29 4.36
C ILE A 216 -14.62 -19.36 5.56
N GLU A 217 -14.86 -20.55 6.08
CA GLU A 217 -15.69 -20.80 7.25
C GLU A 217 -15.04 -20.22 8.50
N GLU A 218 -13.74 -20.46 8.68
CA GLU A 218 -12.96 -19.86 9.78
C GLU A 218 -12.96 -18.33 9.66
N PHE A 219 -12.80 -17.79 8.45
CA PHE A 219 -12.87 -16.34 8.21
C PHE A 219 -14.24 -15.76 8.61
N ALA A 220 -15.34 -16.37 8.18
CA ALA A 220 -16.69 -15.93 8.55
C ALA A 220 -16.93 -16.05 10.06
N HIS A 221 -16.44 -17.13 10.68
CA HIS A 221 -16.52 -17.34 12.12
C HIS A 221 -15.75 -16.24 12.88
N LEU A 222 -14.49 -15.98 12.54
CA LEU A 222 -13.69 -14.93 13.16
C LEU A 222 -14.39 -13.57 13.07
N LEU A 223 -14.91 -13.19 11.91
CA LEU A 223 -15.65 -11.93 11.76
C LEU A 223 -16.91 -11.85 12.63
N SER A 224 -17.59 -12.97 12.88
CA SER A 224 -18.78 -13.02 13.74
C SER A 224 -18.47 -12.86 15.23
N GLN A 225 -17.23 -13.18 15.64
CA GLN A 225 -16.78 -13.11 17.03
C GLN A 225 -16.17 -11.75 17.40
N ILE A 226 -15.98 -10.84 16.43
CA ILE A 226 -15.36 -9.55 16.70
C ILE A 226 -16.38 -8.59 17.32
N ASP A 227 -16.14 -8.23 18.58
CA ASP A 227 -16.96 -7.28 19.30
C ASP A 227 -17.09 -5.94 18.57
N GLY A 228 -18.33 -5.46 18.46
CA GLY A 228 -18.64 -4.21 17.80
C GLY A 228 -18.67 -4.28 16.28
N VAL A 229 -18.52 -5.47 15.67
CA VAL A 229 -18.70 -5.68 14.22
C VAL A 229 -19.97 -6.49 13.96
N LEU A 230 -20.76 -6.03 13.00
CA LEU A 230 -21.89 -6.76 12.47
C LEU A 230 -21.46 -7.41 11.16
N THR A 231 -21.79 -8.69 10.98
CA THR A 231 -21.39 -9.48 9.81
C THR A 231 -22.62 -10.10 9.17
N GLN A 232 -22.69 -10.03 7.83
CA GLN A 232 -23.75 -10.65 7.04
C GLN A 232 -23.15 -11.38 5.84
N VAL A 233 -23.43 -12.68 5.71
CA VAL A 233 -23.11 -13.46 4.50
C VAL A 233 -24.21 -13.25 3.46
N VAL A 234 -23.82 -13.03 2.22
CA VAL A 234 -24.70 -12.81 1.08
C VAL A 234 -24.64 -14.03 0.18
N TYR A 235 -25.79 -14.57 -0.19
CA TYR A 235 -25.91 -15.78 -1.01
C TYR A 235 -26.48 -15.48 -2.40
N PHE A 236 -26.17 -16.32 -3.38
CA PHE A 236 -26.90 -16.40 -4.65
C PHE A 236 -28.24 -17.12 -4.45
N PRO A 237 -29.19 -17.00 -5.40
CA PRO A 237 -30.42 -17.81 -5.39
C PRO A 237 -30.16 -19.32 -5.37
N SER A 238 -28.99 -19.79 -5.85
CA SER A 238 -28.56 -21.19 -5.78
C SER A 238 -28.23 -21.67 -4.36
N GLY A 239 -28.05 -20.77 -3.40
CA GLY A 239 -27.56 -21.07 -2.05
C GLY A 239 -26.04 -20.91 -1.88
N ASP A 240 -25.29 -20.70 -2.97
CA ASP A 240 -23.84 -20.48 -2.89
C ASP A 240 -23.48 -19.12 -2.29
N VAL A 241 -22.38 -19.02 -1.55
CA VAL A 241 -21.90 -17.75 -1.00
C VAL A 241 -21.48 -16.81 -2.14
N ARG A 242 -22.19 -15.69 -2.24
CA ARG A 242 -21.88 -14.58 -3.16
C ARG A 242 -20.84 -13.62 -2.58
N GLY A 243 -20.90 -13.39 -1.27
CA GLY A 243 -19.95 -12.53 -0.58
C GLY A 243 -20.35 -12.23 0.86
N TYR A 244 -19.82 -11.15 1.40
CA TYR A 244 -20.08 -10.72 2.77
C TYR A 244 -20.21 -9.19 2.85
N LYS A 245 -20.93 -8.74 3.87
CA LYS A 245 -21.04 -7.34 4.28
C LYS A 245 -20.67 -7.23 5.75
N ILE A 246 -20.04 -6.12 6.10
CA ILE A 246 -19.76 -5.77 7.48
C ILE A 246 -20.17 -4.34 7.80
N ALA A 247 -20.54 -4.11 9.05
CA ALA A 247 -20.85 -2.78 9.57
C ALA A 247 -20.25 -2.63 10.97
N LEU A 248 -19.89 -1.39 11.32
CA LEU A 248 -19.46 -1.07 12.67
C LEU A 248 -20.70 -0.82 13.53
N LYS A 249 -20.82 -1.50 14.67
CA LYS A 249 -21.95 -1.33 15.59
C LYS A 249 -22.06 0.13 16.03
N GLY A 250 -23.26 0.68 15.96
CA GLY A 250 -23.53 2.09 16.24
C GLY A 250 -23.14 3.07 15.12
N ASP A 251 -22.59 2.59 14.00
CA ASP A 251 -22.42 3.40 12.80
C ASP A 251 -23.64 3.34 11.88
N THR A 252 -24.57 4.27 12.06
CA THR A 252 -25.87 4.27 11.37
C THR A 252 -26.03 5.39 10.34
N ASN A 253 -26.90 5.21 9.36
CA ASN A 253 -27.36 6.23 8.42
C ASN A 253 -28.38 7.19 9.08
N ALA A 254 -28.98 8.10 8.31
CA ALA A 254 -29.97 9.04 8.83
C ALA A 254 -31.28 8.37 9.31
N GLN A 255 -31.57 7.18 8.80
CA GLN A 255 -32.74 6.37 9.14
C GLN A 255 -32.51 5.49 10.38
N GLY A 256 -31.28 5.45 10.92
CA GLY A 256 -30.92 4.61 12.06
C GLY A 256 -30.43 3.21 11.68
N ASP A 257 -30.38 2.86 10.40
CA ASP A 257 -29.88 1.55 9.95
C ASP A 257 -28.35 1.48 9.93
N PRO A 258 -27.73 0.32 10.19
CA PRO A 258 -26.29 0.15 10.07
C PRO A 258 -25.76 0.49 8.66
N VAL A 259 -24.60 1.17 8.61
CA VAL A 259 -23.89 1.43 7.36
C VAL A 259 -23.05 0.21 6.99
N TRP A 260 -23.53 -0.55 6.00
CA TRP A 260 -22.87 -1.76 5.52
C TRP A 260 -21.83 -1.49 4.43
N PHE A 261 -20.70 -2.18 4.51
CA PHE A 261 -19.65 -2.23 3.50
C PHE A 261 -19.45 -3.66 3.01
N SER A 262 -19.42 -3.87 1.70
CA SER A 262 -18.87 -5.09 1.12
C SER A 262 -17.34 -5.09 1.22
N GLY A 263 -16.72 -6.26 1.16
CA GLY A 263 -15.26 -6.38 1.11
C GLY A 263 -14.60 -5.51 0.03
N SER A 264 -15.17 -5.50 -1.19
CA SER A 264 -14.69 -4.66 -2.30
C SER A 264 -14.88 -3.15 -2.09
N GLN A 265 -15.80 -2.73 -1.22
CA GLN A 265 -15.92 -1.33 -0.80
C GLN A 265 -14.83 -0.95 0.20
N LEU A 266 -14.34 -1.91 1.00
CA LEU A 266 -13.22 -1.69 1.91
C LEU A 266 -11.91 -1.64 1.13
N ALA A 267 -11.57 -2.68 0.37
CA ALA A 267 -10.43 -2.71 -0.54
C ALA A 267 -10.62 -3.79 -1.64
N PRO A 268 -10.05 -3.62 -2.85
CA PRO A 268 -10.26 -4.56 -3.95
C PRO A 268 -9.89 -6.03 -3.64
N ASP A 269 -8.81 -6.26 -2.91
CA ASP A 269 -8.32 -7.58 -2.47
C ASP A 269 -9.16 -8.22 -1.36
N LEU A 270 -9.98 -7.43 -0.67
CA LEU A 270 -10.91 -7.91 0.35
C LEU A 270 -12.24 -8.35 -0.23
N SER A 271 -12.41 -8.30 -1.55
CA SER A 271 -13.55 -8.94 -2.21
C SER A 271 -13.57 -10.44 -1.91
N PHE A 272 -14.77 -11.01 -1.77
CA PHE A 272 -14.95 -12.43 -1.45
C PHE A 272 -14.20 -13.38 -2.40
N PRO A 273 -14.26 -13.20 -3.75
CA PRO A 273 -13.51 -14.08 -4.65
C PRO A 273 -11.99 -14.04 -4.42
N LYS A 274 -11.43 -12.89 -4.04
CA LYS A 274 -10.00 -12.71 -3.76
C LYS A 274 -9.57 -13.25 -2.40
N ILE A 275 -10.45 -13.25 -1.41
CA ILE A 275 -10.20 -13.92 -0.14
C ILE A 275 -10.25 -15.44 -0.36
N ARG A 276 -11.28 -15.94 -1.04
CA ARG A 276 -11.42 -17.37 -1.37
C ARG A 276 -10.23 -17.91 -2.15
N GLU A 277 -9.82 -17.24 -3.23
CA GLU A 277 -8.64 -17.61 -4.01
C GLU A 277 -7.39 -17.77 -3.13
N ARG A 278 -7.22 -16.94 -2.09
CA ARG A 278 -6.06 -17.05 -1.18
C ARG A 278 -6.21 -18.19 -0.18
N LEU A 279 -7.39 -18.38 0.40
CA LEU A 279 -7.61 -19.41 1.42
C LEU A 279 -7.61 -20.82 0.82
N ASP A 280 -8.22 -21.03 -0.34
CA ASP A 280 -8.24 -22.33 -1.04
C ASP A 280 -6.82 -22.82 -1.37
N THR A 281 -5.89 -21.89 -1.67
CA THR A 281 -4.49 -22.26 -1.92
C THR A 281 -3.81 -22.84 -0.68
N ILE A 282 -4.16 -22.38 0.52
CA ILE A 282 -3.54 -22.83 1.78
C ILE A 282 -4.08 -24.19 2.19
N GLU A 283 -5.39 -24.39 2.10
CA GLU A 283 -6.06 -25.66 2.44
C GLU A 283 -5.43 -26.83 1.69
N SER A 284 -5.12 -26.63 0.40
CA SER A 284 -4.47 -27.63 -0.45
C SER A 284 -3.08 -28.09 0.01
N ASP A 285 -2.37 -27.32 0.85
CA ASP A 285 -1.02 -27.63 1.36
C ASP A 285 -1.04 -28.30 2.74
N ALA A 286 -2.04 -27.97 3.57
CA ALA A 286 -2.26 -28.64 4.85
C ALA A 286 -2.50 -30.14 4.69
N ASP A 287 -3.19 -30.55 3.61
CA ASP A 287 -3.46 -31.95 3.26
C ASP A 287 -2.25 -32.71 2.71
N GLN A 288 -1.19 -32.02 2.25
CA GLN A 288 -0.06 -32.63 1.53
C GLN A 288 1.19 -32.89 2.40
N GLN A 289 1.24 -32.40 3.64
CA GLN A 289 2.44 -32.52 4.49
C GLN A 289 2.21 -33.42 5.73
N PRO A 290 2.77 -34.64 5.76
CA PRO A 290 2.69 -35.50 6.94
C PRO A 290 3.44 -34.92 8.15
N ASN A 291 2.84 -35.10 9.31
CA ASN A 291 3.21 -34.51 10.60
C ASN A 291 4.42 -35.23 11.23
N ARG A 292 5.65 -34.92 10.80
CA ARG A 292 6.88 -35.24 11.57
C ARG A 292 7.91 -34.10 11.45
N ASP A 293 8.43 -33.69 12.61
CA ASP A 293 9.48 -32.68 12.82
C ASP A 293 9.25 -31.33 12.12
N ARG A 294 8.06 -30.72 12.30
CA ARG A 294 7.84 -29.35 11.86
C ARG A 294 8.68 -28.39 12.71
N PRO A 295 9.51 -27.52 12.08
CA PRO A 295 10.20 -26.45 12.78
C PRO A 295 9.21 -25.57 13.56
N ASP A 296 9.72 -24.91 14.62
CA ASP A 296 8.97 -23.89 15.34
C ASP A 296 8.35 -22.86 14.35
N PRO A 297 7.03 -22.57 14.40
CA PRO A 297 6.38 -21.69 13.43
C PRO A 297 6.89 -20.25 13.42
N TRP A 298 7.39 -19.73 14.54
CA TRP A 298 8.04 -18.42 14.56
C TRP A 298 9.34 -18.47 13.77
N HIS A 299 10.17 -19.47 14.02
CA HIS A 299 11.41 -19.67 13.27
C HIS A 299 11.15 -19.85 11.77
N GLN A 300 10.15 -20.65 11.39
CA GLN A 300 9.78 -20.86 9.99
C GLN A 300 9.31 -19.55 9.34
N THR A 301 8.47 -18.77 10.01
CA THR A 301 7.98 -17.48 9.50
C THR A 301 9.12 -16.50 9.28
N ILE A 302 10.03 -16.36 10.26
CA ILE A 302 11.20 -15.48 10.19
C ILE A 302 12.11 -15.88 9.01
N THR A 303 12.41 -17.18 8.88
CA THR A 303 13.22 -17.70 7.77
C THR A 303 12.61 -17.37 6.41
N MET A 304 11.29 -17.53 6.27
CA MET A 304 10.59 -17.22 5.02
C MET A 304 10.59 -15.72 4.71
N ILE A 305 10.49 -14.86 5.72
CA ILE A 305 10.57 -13.39 5.55
C ILE A 305 11.98 -12.98 5.09
N GLU A 306 13.03 -13.61 5.62
CA GLU A 306 14.42 -13.32 5.28
C GLU A 306 14.79 -13.63 3.83
N ILE A 307 14.08 -14.55 3.19
CA ILE A 307 14.31 -14.91 1.80
C ILE A 307 13.61 -13.92 0.85
N ILE A 308 12.61 -13.15 1.31
CA ILE A 308 11.85 -12.23 0.45
C ILE A 308 12.75 -11.23 -0.31
N PRO A 309 13.75 -10.56 0.30
CA PRO A 309 14.64 -9.67 -0.45
C PRO A 309 15.30 -10.35 -1.65
N HIS A 310 15.70 -11.62 -1.52
CA HIS A 310 16.24 -12.39 -2.64
C HIS A 310 15.22 -12.59 -3.76
N HIS A 311 13.96 -12.87 -3.44
CA HIS A 311 12.89 -12.95 -4.45
C HIS A 311 12.65 -11.60 -5.14
N LEU A 312 12.77 -10.49 -4.41
CA LEU A 312 12.62 -9.14 -4.98
C LEU A 312 13.80 -8.76 -5.90
N ASP A 313 14.99 -9.30 -5.69
CA ASP A 313 16.15 -9.07 -6.55
C ASP A 313 16.09 -9.89 -7.87
N GLN A 314 15.19 -10.87 -7.96
CA GLN A 314 14.99 -11.67 -9.17
C GLN A 314 14.09 -10.95 -10.21
N ALA A 315 14.17 -11.39 -11.47
CA ALA A 315 13.40 -10.82 -12.58
C ALA A 315 11.93 -11.29 -12.64
N ASP A 316 11.44 -11.94 -11.58
CA ASP A 316 10.06 -12.45 -11.50
C ASP A 316 9.18 -11.47 -10.69
N ASP A 317 8.51 -10.58 -11.43
CA ASP A 317 7.63 -9.56 -10.88
C ASP A 317 6.38 -10.16 -10.22
N GLU A 318 5.85 -11.26 -10.75
CA GLU A 318 4.62 -11.86 -10.24
C GLU A 318 4.87 -12.61 -8.93
N ALA A 319 6.00 -13.32 -8.82
CA ALA A 319 6.47 -13.91 -7.57
C ALA A 319 6.82 -12.83 -6.53
N SER A 320 7.56 -11.79 -6.93
CA SER A 320 7.86 -10.63 -6.07
C SER A 320 6.59 -10.04 -5.48
N GLN A 321 5.58 -9.80 -6.32
CA GLN A 321 4.30 -9.25 -5.90
C GLN A 321 3.53 -10.18 -4.96
N ALA A 322 3.62 -11.50 -5.16
CA ALA A 322 3.02 -12.49 -4.26
C ALA A 322 3.68 -12.51 -2.87
N HIS A 323 5.02 -12.41 -2.81
CA HIS A 323 5.74 -12.32 -1.54
C HIS A 323 5.44 -11.03 -0.79
N LEU A 324 5.32 -9.88 -1.49
CA LEU A 324 4.89 -8.62 -0.86
C LEU A 324 3.45 -8.73 -0.30
N HIS A 325 2.53 -9.40 -1.00
CA HIS A 325 1.17 -9.63 -0.49
C HIS A 325 1.17 -10.50 0.76
N ALA A 326 1.89 -11.62 0.73
CA ALA A 326 1.97 -12.52 1.88
C ALA A 326 2.67 -11.86 3.08
N PHE A 327 3.72 -11.07 2.87
CA PHE A 327 4.35 -10.29 3.92
C PHE A 327 3.41 -9.22 4.51
N GLY A 328 2.59 -8.58 3.67
CA GLY A 328 1.52 -7.70 4.15
C GLY A 328 0.53 -8.43 5.08
N GLU A 329 0.16 -9.67 4.77
CA GLU A 329 -0.68 -10.50 5.65
C GLU A 329 0.02 -10.83 6.97
N VAL A 330 1.35 -11.05 6.98
CA VAL A 330 2.10 -11.19 8.24
C VAL A 330 1.97 -9.93 9.08
N LEU A 331 2.17 -8.74 8.49
CA LEU A 331 2.04 -7.47 9.20
C LEU A 331 0.63 -7.25 9.76
N ASP A 332 -0.41 -7.64 9.00
CA ASP A 332 -1.81 -7.56 9.44
C ASP A 332 -2.11 -8.47 10.66
N ALA A 333 -1.34 -9.55 10.85
CA ALA A 333 -1.46 -10.50 11.95
C ALA A 333 -0.71 -10.08 13.22
N LEU A 334 0.42 -9.38 13.11
CA LEU A 334 1.29 -9.04 14.25
C LEU A 334 0.59 -8.34 15.44
N PRO A 335 -0.38 -7.43 15.24
CA PRO A 335 -1.09 -6.80 16.36
C PRO A 335 -1.82 -7.78 17.29
N LEU A 336 -2.13 -9.01 16.83
CA LEU A 336 -2.74 -10.06 17.65
C LEU A 336 -1.73 -10.71 18.62
N LEU A 337 -0.46 -10.80 18.20
CA LEU A 337 0.61 -11.48 18.93
C LEU A 337 1.44 -10.51 19.78
N ALA A 338 1.47 -9.23 19.42
CA ALA A 338 2.34 -8.26 20.04
C ALA A 338 1.83 -7.74 21.41
N PRO A 339 2.76 -7.40 22.32
CA PRO A 339 2.46 -6.64 23.54
C PRO A 339 1.69 -5.35 23.26
N ARG A 340 0.83 -4.93 24.20
CA ARG A 340 -0.10 -3.79 24.02
C ARG A 340 0.60 -2.52 23.55
N GLN A 341 1.79 -2.22 24.07
CA GLN A 341 2.55 -1.02 23.74
C GLN A 341 2.98 -0.95 22.27
N LEU A 342 3.16 -2.10 21.59
CA LEU A 342 3.61 -2.15 20.19
C LEU A 342 2.44 -2.10 19.18
N ARG A 343 1.22 -2.42 19.63
CA ARG A 343 0.08 -2.68 18.72
C ARG A 343 -0.27 -1.50 17.84
N THR A 344 -0.13 -0.27 18.33
CA THR A 344 -0.42 0.93 17.52
C THR A 344 0.57 1.05 16.37
N GLN A 345 1.87 1.02 16.66
CA GLN A 345 2.91 1.09 15.63
C GLN A 345 2.81 -0.05 14.61
N LEU A 346 2.47 -1.27 15.06
CA LEU A 346 2.31 -2.40 14.15
C LEU A 346 1.07 -2.28 13.25
N ARG A 347 -0.04 -1.73 13.75
CA ARG A 347 -1.23 -1.44 12.92
C ARG A 347 -0.95 -0.33 11.91
N ASP A 348 -0.23 0.71 12.32
CA ASP A 348 0.13 1.82 11.44
C ASP A 348 1.10 1.35 10.35
N ALA A 349 2.08 0.51 10.71
CA ALA A 349 2.97 -0.17 9.77
C ALA A 349 2.20 -1.03 8.77
N ALA A 350 1.28 -1.90 9.23
CA ALA A 350 0.47 -2.74 8.35
C ALA A 350 -0.42 -1.91 7.41
N THR A 351 -1.03 -0.84 7.92
CA THR A 351 -1.89 0.07 7.14
C THR A 351 -1.09 0.83 6.08
N ALA A 352 0.10 1.32 6.42
CA ALA A 352 0.99 1.96 5.46
C ALA A 352 1.48 0.96 4.40
N PHE A 353 1.94 -0.22 4.83
CA PHE A 353 2.46 -1.24 3.94
C PHE A 353 1.38 -1.84 3.02
N GLU A 354 0.11 -1.84 3.43
CA GLU A 354 -1.02 -2.20 2.55
C GLU A 354 -0.90 -1.49 1.20
N ARG A 355 -0.61 -0.19 1.20
CA ARG A 355 -0.48 0.60 -0.02
C ARG A 355 0.71 0.15 -0.87
N ALA A 356 1.83 -0.23 -0.25
CA ALA A 356 3.00 -0.79 -0.94
C ALA A 356 2.67 -2.12 -1.63
N THR A 357 1.79 -2.93 -1.06
CA THR A 357 1.34 -4.18 -1.70
C THR A 357 0.48 -3.97 -2.96
N ARG A 358 0.03 -2.74 -3.26
CA ARG A 358 -0.87 -2.50 -4.40
C ARG A 358 -0.07 -2.13 -5.63
N SER A 359 -0.06 -2.97 -6.65
CA SER A 359 0.46 -2.62 -7.97
C SER A 359 -0.48 -3.15 -9.07
N ARG A 360 -0.16 -2.87 -10.33
CA ARG A 360 -0.87 -3.48 -11.48
C ARG A 360 -0.33 -4.87 -11.84
N ILE A 361 0.78 -5.28 -11.24
CA ILE A 361 1.36 -6.59 -11.42
C ILE A 361 0.45 -7.61 -10.75
N ARG A 362 0.14 -8.69 -11.46
CA ARG A 362 -0.63 -9.79 -10.92
C ARG A 362 0.26 -10.60 -9.98
N ALA A 363 -0.24 -10.94 -8.80
CA ALA A 363 0.45 -11.84 -7.88
C ALA A 363 0.12 -13.31 -8.21
N GLU A 364 1.15 -14.13 -8.39
CA GLU A 364 1.01 -15.59 -8.39
C GLU A 364 0.91 -16.11 -6.96
N GLN A 365 -0.32 -16.19 -6.43
CA GLN A 365 -0.55 -16.44 -5.00
C GLN A 365 0.09 -17.73 -4.46
N ASN A 366 0.32 -18.73 -5.32
CA ASN A 366 0.96 -19.99 -4.96
C ASN A 366 2.44 -19.83 -4.56
N GLN A 367 3.16 -18.85 -5.12
CA GLN A 367 4.60 -18.63 -4.86
C GLN A 367 4.87 -18.32 -3.38
N ALA A 368 3.94 -17.62 -2.71
CA ALA A 368 4.08 -17.22 -1.32
C ALA A 368 3.23 -18.04 -0.34
N ARG A 369 2.79 -19.24 -0.74
CA ARG A 369 1.94 -20.12 0.08
C ARG A 369 2.62 -20.56 1.38
N ALA A 370 3.89 -20.96 1.32
CA ALA A 370 4.64 -21.43 2.50
C ALA A 370 4.72 -20.37 3.61
N LEU A 371 4.95 -19.11 3.25
CA LEU A 371 4.96 -17.99 4.21
C LEU A 371 3.57 -17.80 4.85
N ARG A 372 2.51 -17.89 4.05
CA ARG A 372 1.12 -17.80 4.52
C ARG A 372 0.76 -18.92 5.51
N SER A 373 1.16 -20.15 5.20
CA SER A 373 0.96 -21.31 6.09
C SER A 373 1.73 -21.13 7.40
N ALA A 374 3.01 -20.71 7.34
CA ALA A 374 3.84 -20.47 8.51
C ALA A 374 3.28 -19.36 9.42
N ALA A 375 2.84 -18.23 8.83
CA ALA A 375 2.26 -17.12 9.57
C ALA A 375 0.96 -17.49 10.32
N ARG A 376 0.13 -18.36 9.73
CA ARG A 376 -1.08 -18.88 10.39
C ARG A 376 -0.74 -19.89 11.48
N ALA A 377 0.25 -20.76 11.26
CA ALA A 377 0.75 -21.65 12.30
C ALA A 377 1.32 -20.88 13.51
N MET A 378 2.00 -19.75 13.25
CA MET A 378 2.48 -18.82 14.27
C MET A 378 1.34 -18.25 15.12
N LEU A 379 0.19 -17.91 14.52
CA LEU A 379 -0.99 -17.41 15.25
C LEU A 379 -1.68 -18.46 16.13
N ARG A 380 -1.46 -19.76 15.86
CA ARG A 380 -2.05 -20.87 16.64
C ARG A 380 -1.24 -21.23 17.88
N GLN A 381 -0.08 -20.62 18.07
CA GLN A 381 0.78 -20.85 19.22
C GLN A 381 0.86 -19.60 20.09
N PRO A 382 0.98 -19.74 21.42
CA PRO A 382 1.20 -18.59 22.27
C PRO A 382 2.53 -17.91 21.89
N PRO A 383 2.59 -16.57 21.83
CA PRO A 383 3.83 -15.88 21.54
C PRO A 383 4.90 -16.20 22.61
N PRO A 384 6.17 -16.38 22.22
CA PRO A 384 7.28 -16.56 23.15
C PRO A 384 7.37 -15.41 24.15
N LYS A 385 7.63 -15.73 25.43
CA LYS A 385 7.60 -14.75 26.53
C LYS A 385 8.81 -13.82 26.56
N ASP A 386 9.93 -14.22 25.96
CA ASP A 386 11.20 -13.48 25.98
C ASP A 386 11.24 -12.31 24.98
N GLY A 387 10.29 -12.26 24.04
CA GLY A 387 10.22 -11.23 22.99
C GLY A 387 11.31 -11.34 21.92
N ALA A 388 12.22 -12.32 22.00
CA ALA A 388 13.33 -12.46 21.07
C ALA A 388 12.85 -12.76 19.65
N PHE A 389 11.93 -13.71 19.49
CA PHE A 389 11.34 -14.04 18.18
C PHE A 389 10.58 -12.86 17.55
N LEU A 390 9.87 -12.07 18.35
CA LEU A 390 9.20 -10.87 17.85
C LEU A 390 10.23 -9.82 17.39
N ALA A 391 11.30 -9.59 18.16
CA ALA A 391 12.37 -8.69 17.76
C ALA A 391 13.07 -9.14 16.47
N MET A 392 13.38 -10.44 16.34
CA MET A 392 13.95 -11.01 15.11
C MET A 392 13.03 -10.87 13.90
N LEU A 393 11.72 -11.13 14.07
CA LEU A 393 10.74 -10.97 13.01
C LEU A 393 10.65 -9.51 12.55
N LEU A 394 10.63 -8.57 13.49
CA LEU A 394 10.60 -7.14 13.18
C LEU A 394 11.91 -6.67 12.51
N ASP A 395 13.07 -7.19 12.90
CA ASP A 395 14.35 -6.96 12.22
C ASP A 395 14.27 -7.42 10.76
N ALA A 396 13.81 -8.65 10.51
CA ALA A 396 13.62 -9.19 9.17
C ALA A 396 12.58 -8.39 8.37
N ALA A 397 11.49 -7.96 8.99
CA ALA A 397 10.45 -7.13 8.38
C ALA A 397 11.00 -5.78 7.91
N VAL A 398 11.86 -5.14 8.71
CA VAL A 398 12.57 -3.90 8.31
C VAL A 398 13.37 -4.12 7.02
N LEU A 399 14.03 -5.27 6.87
CA LEU A 399 14.77 -5.60 5.65
C LEU A 399 13.86 -5.75 4.44
N VAL A 400 12.75 -6.46 4.60
CA VAL A 400 11.78 -6.65 3.52
C VAL A 400 11.21 -5.31 3.05
N VAL A 401 10.89 -4.40 3.96
CA VAL A 401 10.38 -3.08 3.58
C VAL A 401 11.43 -2.25 2.83
N ILE A 402 12.71 -2.29 3.25
CA ILE A 402 13.80 -1.63 2.51
C ILE A 402 13.96 -2.22 1.10
N ALA A 403 13.90 -3.55 0.97
CA ALA A 403 13.98 -4.22 -0.33
C ALA A 403 12.75 -3.90 -1.21
N ALA A 404 11.55 -3.87 -0.63
CA ALA A 404 10.32 -3.47 -1.31
C ALA A 404 10.41 -2.02 -1.82
N THR A 405 10.93 -1.10 -1.02
CA THR A 405 11.20 0.28 -1.46
C THR A 405 12.07 0.32 -2.71
N ARG A 406 13.21 -0.41 -2.72
CA ARG A 406 14.11 -0.46 -3.89
C ARG A 406 13.44 -1.08 -5.11
N TRP A 407 12.74 -2.19 -4.91
CA TRP A 407 11.98 -2.88 -5.95
C TRP A 407 10.94 -1.97 -6.61
N HIS A 408 10.24 -1.17 -5.80
CA HIS A 408 9.27 -0.17 -6.27
C HIS A 408 9.94 1.04 -6.95
N GLN A 409 11.08 1.51 -6.45
CA GLN A 409 11.85 2.60 -7.09
C GLN A 409 12.30 2.23 -8.50
N LEU A 410 12.84 1.02 -8.68
CA LEU A 410 13.25 0.50 -9.99
C LEU A 410 12.09 0.42 -10.99
N ARG A 411 10.85 0.33 -10.49
CA ARG A 411 9.61 0.26 -11.30
C ARG A 411 8.83 1.58 -11.34
N GLN A 412 9.38 2.67 -10.79
CA GLN A 412 8.74 3.99 -10.73
C GLN A 412 7.34 3.94 -10.06
N HIS A 413 7.22 3.11 -9.02
CA HIS A 413 6.01 2.96 -8.22
C HIS A 413 6.00 3.97 -7.05
N ASP A 414 5.99 5.27 -7.35
CA ASP A 414 6.25 6.34 -6.37
C ASP A 414 5.35 6.30 -5.11
N GLN A 415 4.07 5.98 -5.27
CA GLN A 415 3.14 5.90 -4.15
C GLN A 415 3.41 4.70 -3.23
N GLN A 416 3.94 3.63 -3.79
CA GLN A 416 4.33 2.43 -3.06
C GLN A 416 5.67 2.64 -2.37
N VAL A 417 6.58 3.40 -2.98
CA VAL A 417 7.82 3.86 -2.35
C VAL A 417 7.50 4.68 -1.10
N GLU A 418 6.61 5.68 -1.21
CA GLU A 418 6.21 6.49 -0.07
C GLU A 418 5.52 5.65 1.02
N ALA A 419 4.61 4.77 0.63
CA ALA A 419 3.94 3.86 1.56
C ALA A 419 4.92 2.92 2.29
N ALA A 420 5.92 2.39 1.59
CA ALA A 420 6.97 1.55 2.17
C ALA A 420 7.85 2.36 3.13
N HIS A 421 8.19 3.62 2.81
CA HIS A 421 8.90 4.49 3.74
C HIS A 421 8.10 4.75 5.03
N GLN A 422 6.81 5.05 4.93
CA GLN A 422 5.96 5.25 6.11
C GLN A 422 5.87 3.96 6.96
N ALA A 423 5.71 2.81 6.31
CA ALA A 423 5.72 1.51 7.00
C ALA A 423 7.05 1.25 7.72
N LEU A 424 8.18 1.61 7.08
CA LEU A 424 9.52 1.46 7.65
C LEU A 424 9.69 2.29 8.93
N LEU A 425 9.18 3.52 8.96
CA LEU A 425 9.26 4.38 10.15
C LEU A 425 8.53 3.73 11.35
N HIS A 426 7.30 3.24 11.14
CA HIS A 426 6.53 2.57 12.18
C HIS A 426 7.17 1.26 12.64
N LEU A 427 7.69 0.46 11.70
CA LEU A 427 8.38 -0.80 12.03
C LEU A 427 9.67 -0.56 12.81
N GLN A 428 10.44 0.48 12.47
CA GLN A 428 11.66 0.82 13.21
C GLN A 428 11.35 1.18 14.66
N VAL A 429 10.31 1.98 14.92
CA VAL A 429 9.88 2.30 16.28
C VAL A 429 9.42 1.05 17.03
N ALA A 430 8.63 0.18 16.38
CA ALA A 430 8.18 -1.07 16.99
C ALA A 430 9.36 -2.01 17.30
N TYR A 431 10.32 -2.13 16.39
CA TYR A 431 11.54 -2.92 16.56
C TYR A 431 12.41 -2.39 17.70
N ASP A 432 12.68 -1.09 17.72
CA ASP A 432 13.51 -0.47 18.75
C ASP A 432 12.95 -0.71 20.15
N GLN A 433 11.63 -0.71 20.30
CA GLN A 433 10.95 -1.04 21.56
C GLN A 433 10.96 -2.55 21.86
N ALA A 434 10.73 -3.40 20.86
CA ALA A 434 10.68 -4.85 21.02
C ALA A 434 12.05 -5.45 21.36
N ALA A 435 13.13 -4.87 20.83
CA ALA A 435 14.48 -5.41 20.95
C ALA A 435 15.13 -5.14 22.32
N VAL A 436 14.65 -4.14 23.09
CA VAL A 436 15.29 -3.73 24.36
C VAL A 436 15.42 -4.89 25.34
N ALA A 437 14.31 -5.53 25.69
CA ALA A 437 14.28 -6.59 26.70
C ALA A 437 15.16 -7.80 26.32
N PRO A 438 15.02 -8.41 25.12
CA PRO A 438 15.82 -9.59 24.78
C PRO A 438 17.30 -9.24 24.57
N LEU A 439 17.66 -8.07 24.01
CA LEU A 439 19.06 -7.67 23.90
C LEU A 439 19.69 -7.39 25.27
N THR A 440 18.93 -6.81 26.20
CA THR A 440 19.41 -6.59 27.57
C THR A 440 19.64 -7.92 28.29
N ALA A 441 18.74 -8.89 28.11
CA ALA A 441 18.90 -10.24 28.66
C ALA A 441 20.16 -10.94 28.10
N LEU A 442 20.42 -10.83 26.80
CA LEU A 442 21.65 -11.36 26.19
C LEU A 442 22.91 -10.65 26.69
N ALA A 443 22.86 -9.33 26.84
CA ALA A 443 24.00 -8.56 27.36
C ALA A 443 24.37 -8.93 28.81
N GLN A 444 23.43 -9.44 29.61
CA GLN A 444 23.72 -9.96 30.95
C GLN A 444 24.60 -11.23 30.93
N GLY A 445 24.57 -11.99 29.82
CA GLY A 445 25.41 -13.17 29.61
C GLY A 445 26.83 -12.87 29.14
N ARG A 446 27.26 -11.60 29.18
CA ARG A 446 28.56 -11.17 28.63
C ARG A 446 29.72 -11.99 29.23
N PRO A 447 30.59 -12.57 28.39
CA PRO A 447 31.75 -13.33 28.86
C PRO A 447 32.85 -12.43 29.45
N PRO A 448 33.85 -13.00 30.14
CA PRO A 448 34.96 -12.25 30.73
C PRO A 448 35.72 -11.41 29.69
N GLN A 449 36.31 -10.29 30.13
CA GLN A 449 36.97 -9.30 29.27
C GLN A 449 38.00 -9.89 28.28
N PRO A 450 38.85 -10.86 28.64
CA PRO A 450 39.80 -11.46 27.67
C PRO A 450 39.11 -12.16 26.48
N VAL A 451 37.92 -12.74 26.70
CA VAL A 451 37.13 -13.37 25.64
C VAL A 451 36.49 -12.30 24.75
N VAL A 452 36.01 -11.20 25.34
CA VAL A 452 35.48 -10.04 24.60
C VAL A 452 36.55 -9.48 23.64
N GLU A 453 37.79 -9.32 24.11
CA GLU A 453 38.92 -8.83 23.28
C GLU A 453 39.20 -9.73 22.07
N GLN A 454 39.05 -11.05 22.22
CA GLN A 454 39.16 -11.98 21.10
C GLN A 454 38.06 -11.75 20.06
N TYR A 455 36.81 -11.56 20.49
CA TYR A 455 35.71 -11.29 19.57
C TYR A 455 35.83 -9.92 18.90
N ILE A 456 36.38 -8.91 19.56
CA ILE A 456 36.70 -7.61 18.92
C ILE A 456 37.63 -7.85 17.72
N HIS A 457 38.68 -8.66 17.88
CA HIS A 457 39.60 -8.98 16.79
C HIS A 457 38.91 -9.77 15.66
N ARG A 458 38.07 -10.76 16.00
CA ARG A 458 37.29 -11.52 15.02
C ARG A 458 36.33 -10.63 14.22
N VAL A 459 35.62 -9.71 14.88
CA VAL A 459 34.73 -8.75 14.21
C VAL A 459 35.49 -7.83 13.26
N ARG A 460 36.63 -7.26 13.70
CA ARG A 460 37.49 -6.44 12.81
C ARG A 460 37.96 -7.17 11.56
N ARG A 461 38.21 -8.48 11.68
CA ARG A 461 38.60 -9.32 10.55
C ARG A 461 37.42 -9.69 9.64
N ALA A 462 36.26 -10.00 10.22
CA ALA A 462 35.10 -10.47 9.48
C ALA A 462 34.37 -9.34 8.73
N VAL A 463 34.33 -8.13 9.32
CA VAL A 463 33.58 -6.97 8.77
C VAL A 463 34.42 -5.68 8.81
N PRO A 464 35.58 -5.63 8.12
CA PRO A 464 36.57 -4.56 8.29
C PRO A 464 36.03 -3.16 8.02
N SER A 465 35.14 -2.99 7.03
CA SER A 465 34.55 -1.69 6.68
C SER A 465 33.54 -1.16 7.71
N GLN A 466 32.91 -2.06 8.48
CA GLN A 466 31.84 -1.72 9.44
C GLN A 466 32.23 -2.03 10.89
N ALA A 467 33.45 -2.49 11.13
CA ALA A 467 33.90 -2.99 12.43
C ALA A 467 33.71 -1.96 13.54
N GLU A 468 34.21 -0.74 13.36
CA GLU A 468 34.10 0.29 14.41
C GLU A 468 32.63 0.69 14.69
N ARG A 469 31.74 0.63 13.69
CA ARG A 469 30.31 0.84 13.90
C ARG A 469 29.67 -0.32 14.68
N VAL A 470 30.10 -1.56 14.43
CA VAL A 470 29.65 -2.74 15.20
C VAL A 470 30.15 -2.67 16.64
N LEU A 471 31.41 -2.29 16.85
CA LEU A 471 32.01 -2.18 18.18
C LEU A 471 31.42 -1.04 19.02
N ALA A 472 31.03 0.06 18.38
CA ALA A 472 30.41 1.21 19.04
C ALA A 472 28.90 1.03 19.29
N ASP A 473 28.28 -0.01 18.75
CA ASP A 473 26.85 -0.28 18.91
C ASP A 473 26.54 -0.75 20.35
N PRO A 474 25.57 -0.16 21.05
CA PRO A 474 25.18 -0.59 22.40
C PRO A 474 24.80 -2.07 22.52
N ALA A 475 24.42 -2.73 21.42
CA ALA A 475 24.12 -4.15 21.40
C ALA A 475 25.34 -5.07 21.23
N PHE A 476 26.56 -4.53 21.21
CA PHE A 476 27.78 -5.31 21.03
C PHE A 476 27.95 -6.40 22.09
N ASP A 477 27.61 -6.11 23.34
CA ASP A 477 27.69 -7.10 24.42
C ASP A 477 26.75 -8.30 24.17
N ALA A 478 25.55 -8.05 23.63
CA ALA A 478 24.63 -9.12 23.25
C ALA A 478 25.17 -9.96 22.07
N LEU A 479 25.82 -9.32 21.09
CA LEU A 479 26.47 -10.02 19.98
C LEU A 479 27.58 -10.95 20.49
N VAL A 480 28.39 -10.47 21.42
CA VAL A 480 29.48 -11.25 22.02
C VAL A 480 28.93 -12.44 22.82
N THR A 481 27.86 -12.26 23.59
CA THR A 481 27.20 -13.37 24.28
C THR A 481 26.75 -14.45 23.30
N VAL A 482 26.03 -14.07 22.23
CA VAL A 482 25.51 -15.03 21.24
C VAL A 482 26.64 -15.75 20.51
N LEU A 483 27.73 -15.07 20.17
CA LEU A 483 28.91 -15.70 19.57
C LEU A 483 29.58 -16.70 20.53
N SER A 484 29.67 -16.34 21.81
CA SER A 484 30.22 -17.19 22.86
C SER A 484 29.38 -18.44 23.11
N GLU A 485 28.06 -18.29 23.15
CA GLU A 485 27.12 -19.40 23.27
C GLU A 485 27.19 -20.33 22.05
N ALA A 486 27.27 -19.76 20.85
CA ALA A 486 27.40 -20.53 19.61
C ALA A 486 28.74 -21.28 19.55
N GLU A 487 29.85 -20.66 19.97
CA GLU A 487 31.16 -21.31 20.05
C GLU A 487 31.14 -22.47 21.07
N ALA A 488 30.51 -22.26 22.23
CA ALA A 488 30.31 -23.30 23.24
C ALA A 488 29.45 -24.47 22.72
N ALA A 489 28.46 -24.20 21.87
CA ALA A 489 27.67 -25.20 21.17
C ALA A 489 28.43 -25.88 20.00
N GLY A 490 29.66 -25.44 19.71
CA GLY A 490 30.55 -26.05 18.72
C GLY A 490 30.42 -25.50 17.30
N HIS A 491 29.84 -24.32 17.14
CA HIS A 491 29.88 -23.56 15.89
C HIS A 491 31.19 -22.77 15.78
N ASP A 492 31.57 -22.43 14.55
CA ASP A 492 32.74 -21.57 14.28
C ASP A 492 32.28 -20.09 14.18
N PRO A 493 32.66 -19.22 15.13
CA PRO A 493 32.25 -17.82 15.12
C PRO A 493 32.70 -17.03 13.89
N ASP A 494 33.87 -17.35 13.30
CA ASP A 494 34.33 -16.67 12.08
C ASP A 494 33.48 -17.05 10.86
N ARG A 495 33.01 -18.30 10.82
CA ARG A 495 32.06 -18.74 9.81
C ARG A 495 30.69 -18.09 10.01
N LEU A 496 30.20 -18.03 11.26
CA LEU A 496 28.92 -17.42 11.59
C LEU A 496 28.90 -15.93 11.24
N LEU A 497 29.96 -15.17 11.60
CA LEU A 497 30.05 -13.75 11.28
C LEU A 497 30.08 -13.49 9.76
N ARG A 498 30.83 -14.32 9.00
CA ARG A 498 30.84 -14.24 7.53
C ARG A 498 29.46 -14.52 6.95
N GLN A 499 28.84 -15.64 7.32
CA GLN A 499 27.49 -15.99 6.87
C GLN A 499 26.45 -14.92 7.24
N ALA A 500 26.52 -14.39 8.46
CA ALA A 500 25.64 -13.32 8.91
C ALA A 500 25.85 -12.02 8.10
N THR A 501 27.06 -11.76 7.61
CA THR A 501 27.37 -10.59 6.78
C THR A 501 26.96 -10.81 5.32
N ASP A 502 27.21 -11.99 4.76
CA ASP A 502 26.88 -12.36 3.39
C ASP A 502 25.36 -12.33 3.12
N GLN A 503 24.55 -12.58 4.15
CA GLN A 503 23.09 -12.47 4.05
C GLN A 503 22.60 -11.07 3.67
N ARG A 504 23.33 -10.01 4.07
CA ARG A 504 23.05 -8.61 3.67
C ARG A 504 24.13 -7.66 4.18
N ALA A 505 24.52 -6.74 3.30
CA ALA A 505 25.39 -5.61 3.62
C ALA A 505 24.94 -4.84 4.87
N LEU A 506 25.87 -4.58 5.78
CA LEU A 506 25.61 -3.86 7.04
C LEU A 506 25.59 -2.33 6.85
N ASP A 507 25.88 -1.83 5.66
CA ASP A 507 26.00 -0.39 5.37
C ASP A 507 24.70 0.36 5.69
N ASP A 508 23.55 -0.23 5.34
CA ASP A 508 22.20 0.30 5.57
C ASP A 508 21.63 -0.01 6.96
N ALA A 509 22.37 -0.70 7.83
CA ALA A 509 21.89 -1.02 9.17
C ALA A 509 22.10 0.18 10.10
N ARG A 510 21.05 0.63 10.80
CA ARG A 510 21.17 1.65 11.86
C ARG A 510 22.01 1.15 13.03
N HIS A 511 21.81 -0.12 13.39
CA HIS A 511 22.47 -0.80 14.50
C HIS A 511 23.06 -2.14 14.01
N PRO A 512 24.29 -2.14 13.46
CA PRO A 512 24.85 -3.32 12.83
C PRO A 512 25.12 -4.46 13.82
N ALA A 513 25.41 -4.18 15.11
CA ALA A 513 25.58 -5.26 16.08
C ALA A 513 24.25 -5.96 16.37
N ARG A 514 23.14 -5.22 16.50
CA ARG A 514 21.80 -5.83 16.69
C ARG A 514 21.45 -6.82 15.59
N VAL A 515 21.67 -6.40 14.35
CA VAL A 515 21.44 -7.23 13.15
C VAL A 515 22.29 -8.50 13.21
N LEU A 516 23.58 -8.37 13.53
CA LEU A 516 24.48 -9.51 13.67
C LEU A 516 24.04 -10.44 14.80
N THR A 517 23.61 -9.91 15.95
CA THR A 517 23.13 -10.72 17.09
C THR A 517 22.02 -11.66 16.66
N TRP A 518 20.97 -11.14 16.02
CA TRP A 518 19.84 -11.94 15.58
C TRP A 518 20.19 -12.97 14.51
N ARG A 519 21.04 -12.59 13.54
CA ARG A 519 21.49 -13.51 12.48
C ARG A 519 22.34 -14.66 13.02
N VAL A 520 23.32 -14.36 13.88
CA VAL A 520 24.17 -15.37 14.49
C VAL A 520 23.32 -16.32 15.33
N GLN A 521 22.38 -15.79 16.14
CA GLN A 521 21.49 -16.61 16.95
C GLN A 521 20.69 -17.60 16.09
N ARG A 522 20.11 -17.15 14.97
CA ARG A 522 19.39 -18.05 14.04
C ARG A 522 20.29 -19.08 13.35
N LEU A 523 21.46 -18.65 12.87
CA LEU A 523 22.41 -19.55 12.22
C LEU A 523 22.90 -20.64 13.19
N SER A 524 23.02 -20.32 14.48
CA SER A 524 23.39 -21.30 15.51
C SER A 524 22.25 -22.26 15.87
N THR A 525 20.99 -21.81 15.89
CA THR A 525 19.84 -22.67 16.26
C THR A 525 19.37 -23.57 15.12
N GLY A 526 19.51 -23.13 13.86
CA GLY A 526 19.11 -23.90 12.67
C GLY A 526 20.10 -24.96 12.18
N GLN A 527 21.35 -24.97 12.67
CA GLN A 527 22.42 -25.86 12.18
C GLN A 527 23.24 -26.51 13.31
N ALA A 528 22.62 -27.02 14.39
CA ALA A 528 23.39 -27.86 15.31
C ALA A 528 23.96 -29.06 14.52
N PRO A 529 25.30 -29.19 14.36
CA PRO A 529 25.86 -30.32 13.63
C PRO A 529 25.47 -31.59 14.38
N SER A 530 24.69 -32.44 13.72
CA SER A 530 24.29 -33.69 14.33
C SER A 530 25.55 -34.49 14.69
N SER A 531 25.51 -35.29 15.74
CA SER A 531 26.65 -36.14 16.13
C SER A 531 27.16 -37.01 14.97
N ARG A 532 26.33 -37.25 13.94
CA ARG A 532 26.71 -37.92 12.68
C ARG A 532 27.64 -37.09 11.80
N ASP A 533 27.49 -35.77 11.75
CA ASP A 533 28.34 -34.87 10.94
C ASP A 533 29.74 -34.72 11.54
N ARG A 534 29.86 -34.77 12.88
CA ARG A 534 31.16 -34.84 13.57
C ARG A 534 31.88 -36.16 13.28
N VAL A 535 31.17 -37.30 13.26
CA VAL A 535 31.76 -38.62 12.95
C VAL A 535 32.14 -38.74 11.46
N ALA A 536 31.40 -38.10 10.55
CA ALA A 536 31.75 -38.03 9.14
C ALA A 536 33.06 -37.24 8.90
N ARG A 537 33.24 -36.09 9.57
CA ARG A 537 34.47 -35.28 9.46
C ARG A 537 35.72 -35.97 10.01
N VAL A 538 35.60 -36.78 11.07
CA VAL A 538 36.72 -37.57 11.60
C VAL A 538 37.09 -38.72 10.65
N ARG A 539 36.14 -39.25 9.87
CA ARG A 539 36.43 -40.28 8.86
C ARG A 539 37.00 -39.72 7.55
N SER A 540 36.68 -38.48 7.19
CA SER A 540 37.18 -37.84 5.96
C SER A 540 38.62 -37.34 6.04
N THR A 541 39.19 -37.19 7.25
CA THR A 541 40.61 -36.80 7.44
C THR A 541 41.59 -37.99 7.35
N ALA A 542 41.09 -39.21 7.11
CA ALA A 542 41.90 -40.44 7.08
C ALA A 542 41.99 -41.13 5.70
N LYS A 543 41.80 -40.41 4.57
CA LYS A 543 42.09 -40.96 3.24
C LYS A 543 43.06 -40.06 2.45
N PRO A 544 44.20 -40.59 1.96
CA PRO A 544 45.07 -39.84 1.07
C PRO A 544 44.42 -39.61 -0.29
N SER A 545 44.64 -38.41 -0.83
CA SER A 545 44.25 -37.98 -2.17
C SER A 545 44.85 -38.87 -3.25
N SER A 546 44.01 -39.41 -4.14
CA SER A 546 44.43 -39.97 -5.42
C SER A 546 44.25 -38.94 -6.54
N ALA A 547 45.24 -38.91 -7.42
CA ALA A 547 45.56 -37.94 -8.48
C ALA A 547 44.46 -37.70 -9.56
N PRO A 548 44.61 -36.67 -10.43
CA PRO A 548 43.53 -36.15 -11.28
C PRO A 548 43.40 -36.92 -12.60
N SER A 549 42.16 -37.24 -12.98
CA SER A 549 41.81 -37.84 -14.27
C SER A 549 41.57 -36.77 -15.34
N ARG A 550 42.13 -37.02 -16.53
CA ARG A 550 42.06 -36.21 -17.77
C ARG A 550 40.63 -35.92 -18.26
N PRO A 551 40.43 -34.84 -19.05
CA PRO A 551 39.11 -34.43 -19.55
C PRO A 551 38.67 -35.29 -20.74
N ALA A 552 37.39 -35.66 -20.75
CA ALA A 552 36.74 -36.40 -21.84
C ALA A 552 36.23 -35.47 -22.95
N GLU A 553 36.37 -35.94 -24.19
CA GLU A 553 36.03 -35.27 -25.45
C GLU A 553 34.53 -34.96 -25.59
N PHE A 554 34.27 -33.85 -26.28
CA PHE A 554 32.96 -33.37 -26.73
C PHE A 554 32.44 -34.20 -27.91
N THR A 555 31.20 -34.69 -27.82
CA THR A 555 30.45 -35.26 -28.96
C THR A 555 29.25 -34.35 -29.27
N PRO A 556 29.03 -33.91 -30.53
CA PRO A 556 27.92 -33.02 -30.87
C PRO A 556 26.59 -33.79 -31.08
N PRO A 557 25.43 -33.13 -30.93
CA PRO A 557 24.12 -33.77 -30.97
C PRO A 557 23.58 -33.99 -32.40
N GLN A 558 22.92 -35.13 -32.62
CA GLN A 558 22.14 -35.43 -33.83
C GLN A 558 20.74 -34.80 -33.80
N PRO A 559 20.11 -34.51 -34.96
CA PRO A 559 18.80 -33.88 -35.04
C PRO A 559 17.62 -34.88 -35.00
N SER A 560 16.60 -34.56 -34.21
CA SER A 560 15.35 -35.31 -34.06
C SER A 560 14.36 -35.04 -35.19
N ALA A 561 13.78 -36.11 -35.77
CA ALA A 561 12.72 -36.06 -36.78
C ALA A 561 11.32 -35.78 -36.16
N PRO A 562 10.34 -35.27 -36.94
CA PRO A 562 9.08 -34.74 -36.41
C PRO A 562 7.98 -35.80 -36.23
N GLY A 563 7.35 -35.79 -35.05
CA GLY A 563 6.21 -36.64 -34.70
C GLY A 563 4.87 -36.14 -35.26
N ARG A 564 4.11 -37.06 -35.82
CA ARG A 564 2.77 -36.89 -36.42
C ARG A 564 1.69 -36.52 -35.40
N ARG A 565 0.75 -35.67 -35.84
CA ARG A 565 -0.57 -35.45 -35.25
C ARG A 565 -1.43 -36.72 -35.30
N ARG A 566 -2.14 -36.99 -34.20
CA ARG A 566 -3.55 -37.36 -34.18
C ARG A 566 -4.19 -36.77 -32.93
#